data_AF-A0A846W6X9-F1
#
_entry.id   AF-A0A846W6X9-F1
#
_cell.length_a   1.000
_cell.length_b   1.000
_cell.length_c   1.000
_cell.angle_alpha   90.00
_cell.angle_beta   90.00
_cell.angle_gamma   90.00
#
_symmetry.space_group_name_H-M   'P 1'
#
loop_
_entity.id
_entity.type
_entity.pdbx_description
1 polymer ?
#
loop_
_entity_poly.entity_id
_entity_poly.type
_entity_poly.pdbx_seq_one_letter_code
_entity_poly.pdbx_strand_id
1 'polypeptide(L)' 'MTQPTASDMTPSERRAALRQLIIAFGLINKTIELSASGAPRQIAEHAEAARDLIGELVADLAR' A
#
# COMPACT_ATOMS: atom_id res chain seq x y z
N MET A 1 -1.10 -26.71 -15.86
CA MET A 1 -1.34 -25.40 -16.48
C MET A 1 -0.83 -24.35 -15.51
N THR A 2 -0.02 -23.43 -16.03
CA THR A 2 0.87 -22.49 -15.35
C THR A 2 0.09 -21.47 -14.52
N GLN A 3 0.55 -21.23 -13.29
CA GLN A 3 0.05 -20.18 -12.40
C GLN A 3 0.31 -18.80 -13.06
N PRO A 4 -0.69 -17.92 -13.22
CA PRO A 4 -0.47 -16.62 -13.81
C PRO A 4 0.47 -15.82 -12.92
N THR A 5 1.63 -15.44 -13.45
CA THR A 5 2.51 -14.46 -12.81
C THR A 5 1.97 -13.06 -13.10
N ALA A 6 2.39 -12.04 -12.35
CA ALA A 6 1.94 -10.63 -12.41
C ALA A 6 1.98 -9.91 -13.79
N SER A 7 2.23 -10.64 -14.88
CA SER A 7 2.18 -10.20 -16.27
C SER A 7 0.77 -10.09 -16.87
N ASP A 8 -0.28 -10.59 -16.22
CA ASP A 8 -1.66 -10.60 -16.78
C ASP A 8 -2.56 -9.46 -16.27
N MET A 9 -2.00 -8.40 -15.67
CA MET A 9 -2.81 -7.24 -15.27
C MET A 9 -3.25 -6.41 -16.49
N THR A 10 -4.56 -6.18 -16.60
CA THR A 10 -5.11 -5.18 -17.53
C THR A 10 -4.58 -3.77 -17.20
N PRO A 11 -4.58 -2.84 -18.17
CA PRO A 11 -4.20 -1.44 -17.91
C PRO A 11 -5.04 -0.75 -16.82
N SER A 12 -6.31 -1.15 -16.64
CA SER A 12 -7.17 -0.68 -15.56
C SER A 12 -6.70 -1.15 -14.19
N GLU A 13 -6.39 -2.44 -14.04
CA GLU A 13 -5.91 -3.02 -12.78
C GLU A 13 -4.54 -2.45 -12.40
N ARG A 14 -3.63 -2.30 -13.37
CA ARG A 14 -2.33 -1.66 -13.16
C ARG A 14 -2.49 -0.23 -12.64
N ARG A 15 -3.44 0.55 -13.18
CA ARG A 15 -3.74 1.91 -12.72
C ARG A 15 -4.40 1.93 -11.35
N ALA A 16 -5.18 0.92 -11.00
CA ALA A 16 -5.76 0.80 -9.66
C ALA A 16 -4.68 0.47 -8.62
N ALA A 17 -3.85 -0.52 -8.89
CA ALA A 17 -2.70 -0.89 -8.05
C ALA A 17 -1.72 0.28 -7.87
N LEU A 18 -1.42 1.03 -8.94
CA LEU A 18 -0.56 2.21 -8.85
C LEU A 18 -1.16 3.29 -7.94
N ARG A 19 -2.49 3.52 -8.01
CA ARG A 19 -3.16 4.47 -7.11
C ARG A 19 -3.08 4.03 -5.65
N GLN A 20 -3.28 2.74 -5.37
CA GLN A 20 -3.13 2.20 -4.01
C GLN A 20 -1.70 2.36 -3.49
N LEU A 21 -0.68 2.10 -4.33
CA LEU A 21 0.72 2.33 -3.98
C LEU A 21 1.03 3.80 -3.67
N ILE A 22 0.48 4.74 -4.45
CA ILE A 22 0.64 6.18 -4.19
C ILE A 22 0.05 6.56 -2.82
N ILE A 23 -1.11 6.01 -2.47
CA ILE A 23 -1.74 6.27 -1.17
C ILE A 23 -0.88 5.70 -0.04
N ALA A 24 -0.42 4.45 -0.15
CA ALA A 24 0.46 3.81 0.83
C ALA A 24 1.75 4.61 1.03
N PHE A 25 2.35 5.10 -0.05
CA PHE A 25 3.54 5.95 0.01
C PHE A 25 3.29 7.25 0.78
N GLY A 26 2.15 7.91 0.55
CA GLY A 26 1.73 9.10 1.31
C GLY A 26 1.59 8.82 2.81
N LEU A 27 0.99 7.69 3.19
CA LEU A 27 0.84 7.29 4.59
C LEU A 27 2.18 6.99 5.26
N ILE A 28 3.12 6.35 4.55
CA ILE A 28 4.48 6.09 5.06
C ILE A 28 5.22 7.41 5.27
N ASN A 29 5.17 8.34 4.31
CA ASN A 29 5.77 9.66 4.48
C ASN A 29 5.18 10.39 5.69
N LYS A 30 3.85 10.31 5.87
CA LYS A 30 3.19 10.91 7.03
C LYS A 30 3.66 10.29 8.34
N THR A 31 3.86 8.98 8.35
CA THR A 31 4.40 8.24 9.50
C THR A 31 5.82 8.73 9.85
N ILE A 32 6.67 8.96 8.84
CA ILE A 32 8.03 9.50 9.03
C ILE A 32 7.98 10.94 9.60
N GLU A 33 7.14 11.81 9.04
CA GLU A 33 6.94 13.18 9.55
C GLU A 33 6.49 13.18 11.01
N LEU A 34 5.52 12.33 11.35
CA LEU A 34 4.98 12.21 12.70
C LEU A 34 6.01 11.62 13.68
N SER A 35 6.89 10.74 13.20
CA SER A 35 8.03 10.25 13.97
C SER A 35 9.02 11.36 14.28
N ALA A 36 9.30 12.23 13.32
CA ALA A 36 10.18 13.38 13.54
C ALA A 36 9.57 14.42 14.49
N SER A 37 8.23 14.54 14.53
CA SER A 37 7.52 15.48 15.42
C SER A 37 7.16 14.90 16.79
N GLY A 38 7.48 13.64 17.07
CA GLY A 38 7.22 13.01 18.37
C GLY A 38 5.74 12.72 18.64
N ALA A 39 4.97 12.34 17.61
CA ALA A 39 3.52 12.09 17.69
C ALA A 39 3.16 10.57 17.67
N PRO A 40 3.50 9.79 18.71
CA PRO A 40 3.49 8.32 18.68
C PRO A 40 2.14 7.67 18.37
N ARG A 41 1.03 8.28 18.82
CA ARG A 41 -0.32 7.75 18.56
C ARG A 41 -0.68 7.84 17.07
N GLN A 42 -0.40 8.98 16.45
CA GLN A 42 -0.70 9.20 15.03
C GLN A 42 0.21 8.35 14.14
N ILE A 43 1.46 8.09 14.56
CA ILE A 43 2.38 7.14 13.88
C ILE A 43 1.74 5.75 13.80
N ALA A 44 1.25 5.22 14.93
CA ALA A 44 0.65 3.89 14.97
C ALA A 44 -0.57 3.79 14.04
N GLU A 45 -1.45 4.78 14.08
CA GLU A 45 -2.66 4.84 13.24
C GLU A 45 -2.32 4.87 11.74
N HIS A 46 -1.33 5.67 11.32
CA HIS A 46 -0.95 5.77 9.90
C HIS A 46 -0.15 4.56 9.42
N ALA A 47 0.69 3.98 10.28
CA ALA A 47 1.43 2.76 9.98
C ALA A 47 0.49 1.55 9.81
N GLU A 48 -0.54 1.43 10.64
CA GLU A 48 -1.56 0.39 10.52
C GLU A 48 -2.35 0.55 9.21
N ALA A 49 -2.82 1.76 8.90
CA ALA A 49 -3.51 2.02 7.64
C ALA A 49 -2.65 1.70 6.41
N ALA A 50 -1.35 2.04 6.43
CA ALA A 50 -0.43 1.71 5.35
C ALA A 50 -0.25 0.19 5.20
N ARG A 51 -0.08 -0.53 6.32
CA ARG A 51 0.05 -1.99 6.34
C ARG A 51 -1.18 -2.67 5.74
N ASP A 52 -2.38 -2.25 6.14
CA ASP A 52 -3.62 -2.89 5.70
C ASP A 52 -3.84 -2.70 4.19
N LEU A 53 -3.59 -1.48 3.67
CA LEU A 53 -3.65 -1.21 2.23
C LEU A 53 -2.62 -2.01 1.42
N ILE A 54 -1.40 -2.19 1.96
CA ILE A 54 -0.38 -3.04 1.32
C ILE A 54 -0.84 -4.51 1.33
N GLY A 55 -1.44 -4.97 2.43
CA GLY A 55 -1.97 -6.32 2.55
C GLY A 55 -3.07 -6.61 1.54
N GLU A 56 -4.02 -5.69 1.38
CA GLU A 56 -5.07 -5.75 0.35
C GLU A 56 -4.48 -5.83 -1.05
N LEU A 57 -3.51 -4.96 -1.37
CA LEU A 57 -2.85 -4.96 -2.67
C LEU A 57 -2.10 -6.28 -2.94
N VAL A 58 -1.39 -6.83 -1.94
CA VAL A 58 -0.70 -8.12 -2.08
C VAL A 58 -1.71 -9.25 -2.31
N ALA A 59 -2.83 -9.26 -1.58
CA ALA A 59 -3.89 -10.25 -1.77
C ALA A 59 -4.56 -10.14 -3.15
N ASP A 60 -4.72 -8.93 -3.68
CA ASP A 60 -5.22 -8.69 -5.03
C ASP A 60 -4.26 -9.18 -6.11
N LEU A 61 -2.95 -8.96 -5.92
CA LEU A 61 -1.91 -9.36 -6.89
C LEU A 61 -1.56 -10.86 -6.84
N ALA A 62 -1.84 -11.55 -5.73
CA ALA A 62 -1.56 -12.97 -5.55
C ALA A 62 -2.71 -13.89 -6.03
N ARG A 63 -3.83 -13.32 -6.44
CA ARG A 63 -4.98 -14.03 -7.04
C ARG A 63 -4.77 -14.26 -8.53
#